data_AF-A0AAV8PUQ0-F1
#
_entry.id   AF-A0AAV8PUQ0-F1
#
_cell.length_a   1.000
_cell.length_b   1.000
_cell.length_c   1.000
_cell.angle_alpha   90.00
_cell.angle_beta   90.00
_cell.angle_gamma   90.00
#
_symmetry.space_group_name_H-M   'P 1'
#
loop_
_entity.id
_entity.type
_entity.pdbx_description
1 polymer ?
#
loop_
_entity_poly.entity_id
_entity_poly.type
_entity_poly.pdbx_seq_one_letter_code
_entity_poly.pdbx_strand_id
1 'polypeptide(L)'
;MLRLSWHSAGTYDVVSKTGGPFGTMRFPAELAHGANNGLDIGVRLLEPIKEQFPISTYADFYQLAGVVAVEVTGGPEFFGGVAVMMSGSDHLRGLCDQVIVALSGGHTPTEGAIKSDQALKELGLPIL
;
A
#
# COMPACT_ATOMS: atom_id res chain seq x y z
N MET A 1 -8.27 3.62 -2.10
CA MET A 1 -7.42 2.69 -1.36
C MET A 1 -5.95 2.99 -1.54
N LEU A 2 -5.51 3.26 -2.77
CA LEU A 2 -4.16 3.72 -3.08
C LEU A 2 -3.60 4.83 -2.16
N ARG A 3 -4.38 5.90 -1.90
CA ARG A 3 -3.98 6.95 -0.94
C ARG A 3 -3.90 6.46 0.52
N LEU A 4 -4.77 5.53 0.93
CA LEU A 4 -4.76 4.99 2.29
C LEU A 4 -3.48 4.18 2.54
N SER A 5 -3.11 3.31 1.61
CA SER A 5 -1.89 2.50 1.70
C SER A 5 -0.64 3.38 1.71
N TRP A 6 -0.62 4.42 0.85
CA TRP A 6 0.43 5.45 0.82
C TRP A 6 0.61 6.14 2.17
N HIS A 7 -0.46 6.73 2.71
CA HIS A 7 -0.39 7.49 3.96
C HIS A 7 -0.03 6.61 5.15
N SER A 8 -0.48 5.35 5.16
CA SER A 8 -0.07 4.39 6.19
C SER A 8 1.43 4.09 6.11
N ALA A 9 1.99 3.88 4.92
CA ALA A 9 3.41 3.55 4.76
C ALA A 9 4.32 4.76 4.97
N GLY A 10 3.88 5.94 4.51
CA GLY A 10 4.66 7.18 4.48
C GLY A 10 4.93 7.82 5.84
N THR A 11 4.43 7.25 6.95
CA THR A 11 4.79 7.70 8.30
C THR A 11 6.11 7.12 8.79
N TYR A 12 6.74 6.20 8.05
CA TYR A 12 8.01 5.59 8.45
C TYR A 12 9.15 6.60 8.49
N ASP A 13 9.79 6.71 9.66
CA ASP A 13 11.00 7.50 9.86
C ASP A 13 12.22 6.58 10.07
N VAL A 14 13.24 6.76 9.23
CA VAL A 14 14.45 5.90 9.24
C VAL A 14 15.30 6.09 10.50
N VAL A 15 15.28 7.29 11.09
CA VAL A 15 16.14 7.63 12.22
C VAL A 15 15.58 7.03 13.51
N SER A 16 14.30 7.29 13.80
CA SER A 16 13.62 6.76 14.98
C SER A 16 13.13 5.32 14.79
N LYS A 17 13.04 4.82 13.55
CA LYS A 17 12.45 3.53 13.18
C LYS A 17 10.99 3.39 13.65
N THR A 18 10.26 4.50 13.63
CA THR A 18 8.84 4.57 14.02
C THR A 18 7.95 4.92 12.83
N GLY A 19 6.64 4.72 12.99
CA GLY A 19 5.68 4.84 11.89
C GLY A 19 5.85 3.75 10.84
N GLY A 20 5.18 3.88 9.70
CA GLY A 20 5.18 2.90 8.62
C GLY A 20 3.92 2.04 8.60
N PRO A 21 3.86 1.05 7.69
CA PRO A 21 2.64 0.32 7.33
C PRO A 21 2.25 -0.73 8.38
N PHE A 22 2.04 -0.31 9.63
CA PHE A 22 1.73 -1.18 10.77
C PHE A 22 0.23 -1.25 11.10
N GLY A 23 -0.63 -0.75 10.19
CA GLY A 23 -2.09 -0.82 10.35
C GLY A 23 -2.63 0.12 11.41
N THR A 24 -1.90 1.20 11.72
CA THR A 24 -2.27 2.22 12.72
C THR A 24 -3.30 3.22 12.19
N MET A 25 -3.45 3.34 10.87
CA MET A 25 -4.47 4.14 10.18
C MET A 25 -5.93 3.77 10.52
N ARG A 26 -6.17 2.69 11.27
CA ARG A 26 -7.50 2.37 11.83
C ARG A 26 -7.87 3.20 13.05
N PHE A 27 -6.88 3.81 13.71
CA PHE A 27 -7.08 4.51 14.97
C PHE A 27 -7.51 5.96 14.73
N PRO A 28 -8.49 6.48 15.50
CA PRO A 28 -8.97 7.85 15.33
C PRO A 28 -7.89 8.92 15.47
N ALA A 29 -6.88 8.70 16.31
CA ALA A 29 -5.79 9.65 16.52
C ALA A 29 -5.00 9.92 15.23
N GLU A 30 -4.68 8.87 14.47
CA GLU A 30 -3.94 9.02 13.21
C GLU A 30 -4.85 9.52 12.07
N LEU A 31 -6.11 9.07 12.04
CA LEU A 31 -7.10 9.56 11.07
C LEU A 31 -7.41 11.05 11.23
N ALA A 32 -7.31 11.58 12.45
CA ALA A 32 -7.56 12.99 12.73
C ALA A 32 -6.44 13.93 12.22
N HIS A 33 -5.29 13.41 11.81
CA HIS A 33 -4.25 14.23 11.20
C HIS A 33 -4.77 14.89 9.91
N GLY A 34 -4.52 16.18 9.72
CA GLY A 34 -5.05 16.93 8.57
C GLY A 34 -4.68 16.34 7.21
N ALA A 35 -3.49 15.74 7.09
CA ALA A 35 -3.05 15.04 5.88
C ALA A 35 -3.90 13.80 5.55
N ASN A 36 -4.57 13.22 6.54
CA ASN A 36 -5.37 12.00 6.44
C ASN A 36 -6.87 12.26 6.26
N ASN A 37 -7.28 13.51 6.09
CA ASN A 37 -8.69 13.87 5.92
C ASN A 37 -9.33 13.08 4.74
N GLY A 38 -10.50 12.50 5.02
CA GLY A 38 -11.27 11.64 4.11
C GLY A 38 -10.81 10.18 4.02
N LEU A 39 -9.73 9.77 4.69
CA LEU A 39 -9.26 8.38 4.69
C LEU A 39 -10.09 7.47 5.61
N ASP A 40 -10.88 8.04 6.53
CA ASP A 40 -11.85 7.34 7.36
C ASP A 40 -12.91 6.61 6.52
N ILE A 41 -13.32 7.21 5.40
CA ILE A 41 -14.23 6.59 4.43
C ILE A 41 -13.58 5.32 3.87
N GLY A 42 -12.29 5.38 3.55
CA GLY A 42 -11.55 4.24 3.02
C GLY A 42 -11.42 3.10 4.02
N VAL A 43 -11.09 3.43 5.27
CA VAL A 43 -11.04 2.46 6.38
C VAL A 43 -12.40 1.78 6.55
N ARG A 44 -13.49 2.56 6.62
CA ARG A 44 -14.85 2.03 6.76
C ARG A 44 -15.30 1.16 5.59
N LEU A 45 -14.89 1.45 4.37
CA LEU A 45 -15.21 0.62 3.20
C LEU A 45 -14.48 -0.73 3.25
N LEU A 46 -13.28 -0.77 3.81
CA LEU A 46 -12.47 -1.97 3.94
C LEU A 46 -12.89 -2.85 5.12
N GLU A 47 -13.48 -2.27 6.17
CA GLU A 47 -13.83 -2.99 7.41
C GLU A 47 -14.67 -4.27 7.18
N PRO A 48 -15.79 -4.26 6.43
CA PRO A 48 -16.60 -5.47 6.24
C PRO A 48 -15.90 -6.56 5.42
N ILE A 49 -14.91 -6.17 4.62
CA ILE A 49 -14.06 -7.12 3.87
C ILE A 49 -13.02 -7.67 4.83
N LYS A 50 -12.38 -6.83 5.65
CA LYS A 50 -11.38 -7.25 6.64
C LYS A 50 -11.95 -8.24 7.66
N GLU A 51 -13.21 -8.07 8.06
CA GLU A 51 -13.93 -8.99 8.96
C GLU A 51 -14.02 -10.42 8.40
N GLN A 52 -14.07 -10.59 7.07
CA GLN A 52 -14.10 -11.90 6.41
C GLN A 52 -12.73 -12.59 6.41
N PHE A 53 -11.65 -11.85 6.68
CA PHE A 53 -10.27 -12.36 6.72
C PHE A 53 -9.63 -12.08 8.09
N PRO A 54 -10.05 -12.76 9.16
CA PRO A 54 -9.57 -12.48 10.52
C PRO A 54 -8.08 -12.78 10.74
N ILE A 55 -7.49 -13.67 9.92
CA ILE A 55 -6.08 -14.07 9.99
C ILE A 55 -5.15 -12.96 9.46
N SER A 56 -5.62 -12.14 8.51
CA SER A 56 -4.81 -11.05 7.97
C SER A 56 -4.68 -9.91 8.99
N THR A 57 -3.51 -9.28 9.04
CA THR A 57 -3.35 -8.08 9.86
C THR A 57 -3.91 -6.86 9.12
N TYR A 58 -4.24 -5.78 9.85
CA TYR A 58 -4.64 -4.51 9.21
C TYR A 58 -3.52 -3.91 8.36
N ALA A 59 -2.26 -4.12 8.75
CA ALA A 59 -1.08 -3.73 8.00
C ALA A 59 -1.10 -4.34 6.59
N ASP A 60 -1.16 -5.67 6.54
CA ASP A 60 -1.16 -6.45 5.31
C ASP A 60 -2.38 -6.09 4.45
N PHE A 61 -3.54 -5.94 5.09
CA PHE A 61 -4.79 -5.65 4.41
C PHE A 61 -4.79 -4.29 3.72
N TYR A 62 -4.29 -3.24 4.39
CA TYR A 62 -4.22 -1.90 3.79
C TYR A 62 -3.21 -1.83 2.65
N GLN A 63 -2.07 -2.50 2.76
CA GLN A 63 -1.08 -2.54 1.68
C GLN A 63 -1.60 -3.33 0.48
N LEU A 64 -2.25 -4.48 0.71
CA LEU A 64 -2.87 -5.27 -0.35
C LEU A 64 -3.98 -4.48 -1.07
N ALA A 65 -4.83 -3.75 -0.33
CA ALA A 65 -5.84 -2.89 -0.92
C ALA A 65 -5.23 -1.77 -1.79
N GLY A 66 -4.00 -1.34 -1.48
CA GLY A 66 -3.20 -0.44 -2.32
C GLY A 66 -2.75 -1.09 -3.63
N VAL A 67 -2.15 -2.28 -3.54
CA VAL A 67 -1.72 -3.08 -4.70
C VAL A 67 -2.89 -3.33 -5.64
N VAL A 68 -3.98 -3.93 -5.13
CA VAL A 68 -5.17 -4.25 -5.91
C VAL A 68 -5.75 -2.99 -6.55
N ALA A 69 -5.72 -1.84 -5.86
CA ALA A 69 -6.19 -0.58 -6.43
C ALA A 69 -5.36 -0.12 -7.64
N VAL A 70 -4.06 -0.40 -7.69
CA VAL A 70 -3.23 -0.12 -8.87
C VAL A 70 -3.60 -1.07 -10.00
N GLU A 71 -3.66 -2.38 -9.72
CA GLU A 71 -3.96 -3.43 -10.71
C GLU A 71 -5.31 -3.19 -11.39
N VAL A 72 -6.38 -2.94 -10.63
CA VAL A 72 -7.72 -2.72 -11.19
C VAL A 72 -7.84 -1.43 -12.02
N THR A 73 -6.91 -0.49 -11.85
CA THR A 73 -6.85 0.74 -12.64
C THR A 73 -5.99 0.61 -13.90
N GLY A 74 -5.50 -0.60 -14.21
CA GLY A 74 -4.64 -0.86 -15.38
C GLY A 74 -3.17 -0.58 -15.14
N GLY A 75 -2.75 -0.47 -13.88
CA GLY A 75 -1.34 -0.43 -13.51
C GLY A 75 -0.68 -1.82 -13.62
N PRO A 76 0.63 -1.90 -13.40
CA PRO A 76 1.37 -3.16 -13.46
C PRO A 76 0.81 -4.18 -12.44
N GLU A 77 0.77 -5.45 -12.83
CA GLU A 77 0.44 -6.57 -11.94
C GLU A 77 1.59 -6.79 -10.95
N PHE A 78 1.26 -6.81 -9.66
CA PHE A 78 2.21 -7.09 -8.60
C PHE A 78 1.83 -8.42 -7.96
N PHE A 79 2.36 -9.52 -8.52
CA PHE A 79 2.18 -10.88 -8.00
C PHE A 79 0.71 -11.23 -7.68
N GLY A 80 -0.16 -11.14 -8.69
CA GLY A 80 -1.49 -11.76 -8.72
C GLY A 80 -2.32 -11.55 -7.45
N GLY A 81 -2.63 -10.29 -7.13
CA GLY A 81 -3.16 -9.73 -5.86
C GLY A 81 -4.28 -10.45 -5.10
N VAL A 82 -4.77 -11.59 -5.57
CA VAL A 82 -5.65 -12.52 -4.86
C VAL A 82 -4.87 -13.61 -4.10
N ALA A 83 -3.69 -14.04 -4.59
CA ALA A 83 -2.90 -15.12 -3.98
C ALA A 83 -2.16 -14.70 -2.70
N VAL A 84 -1.82 -13.41 -2.56
CA VAL A 84 -1.04 -12.89 -1.44
C VAL A 84 -1.83 -12.88 -0.13
N MET A 85 -3.16 -12.85 -0.18
CA MET A 85 -4.02 -12.90 1.02
C MET A 85 -3.75 -14.13 1.91
N MET A 86 -3.10 -15.17 1.36
CA MET A 86 -2.77 -16.43 2.02
C MET A 86 -1.29 -16.57 2.43
N SER A 87 -0.41 -15.62 2.09
CA SER A 87 1.05 -15.71 2.35
C SER A 87 1.50 -14.57 3.28
N GLY A 88 2.11 -14.91 4.41
CA GLY A 88 2.36 -14.03 5.57
C GLY A 88 3.21 -12.76 5.36
N SER A 89 3.49 -12.09 6.47
CA SER A 89 4.04 -10.72 6.60
C SER A 89 5.36 -10.42 5.86
N ASP A 90 6.20 -11.42 5.62
CA ASP A 90 7.55 -11.20 5.09
C ASP A 90 7.57 -10.80 3.60
N HIS A 91 6.55 -11.22 2.83
CA HIS A 91 6.42 -10.85 1.41
C HIS A 91 5.95 -9.41 1.21
N LEU A 92 5.30 -8.82 2.22
CA LEU A 92 4.64 -7.52 2.10
C LEU A 92 5.60 -6.33 2.21
N ARG A 93 6.82 -6.54 2.72
CA ARG A 93 7.88 -5.52 2.68
C ARG A 93 8.31 -5.20 1.24
N GLY A 94 8.51 -6.21 0.41
CA GLY A 94 8.84 -6.01 -1.01
C GLY A 94 7.67 -5.37 -1.79
N LEU A 95 6.44 -5.72 -1.44
CA LEU A 95 5.24 -5.09 -2.01
C LEU A 95 5.09 -3.63 -1.58
N CYS A 96 5.50 -3.26 -0.36
CA CYS A 96 5.47 -1.88 0.10
C CYS A 96 6.37 -0.97 -0.75
N ASP A 97 7.58 -1.42 -1.09
CA ASP A 97 8.50 -0.66 -1.95
C ASP A 97 7.94 -0.50 -3.36
N GLN A 98 7.36 -1.57 -3.93
CA GLN A 98 6.70 -1.53 -5.24
C GLN A 98 5.47 -0.62 -5.25
N VAL A 99 4.65 -0.64 -4.19
CA VAL A 99 3.50 0.24 -4.00
C VAL A 99 3.95 1.69 -3.88
N ILE A 100 5.00 1.98 -3.09
CA ILE A 100 5.62 3.31 -2.97
C ILE A 100 6.09 3.83 -4.33
N VAL A 101 6.76 2.99 -5.12
CA VAL A 101 7.21 3.34 -6.47
C VAL A 101 6.02 3.62 -7.39
N ALA A 102 5.02 2.74 -7.43
CA ALA A 102 3.80 2.94 -8.23
C ALA A 102 3.06 4.24 -7.84
N LEU A 103 3.02 4.53 -6.54
CA LEU A 103 2.42 5.73 -5.96
C LEU A 103 3.17 7.02 -6.32
N SER A 104 4.50 6.98 -6.37
CA SER A 104 5.31 8.13 -6.79
C SER A 104 5.03 8.54 -8.25
N GLY A 105 4.62 7.58 -9.11
CA GLY A 105 4.22 7.80 -10.50
C GLY A 105 2.74 8.18 -10.69
N GLY A 106 1.88 7.97 -9.70
CA GLY A 106 0.42 8.17 -9.79
C GLY A 106 -0.06 9.63 -9.96
N HIS A 107 0.84 10.61 -9.95
CA HIS A 107 0.51 12.01 -10.23
C HIS A 107 0.44 12.35 -11.74
N THR A 108 0.79 11.43 -12.65
CA THR A 108 0.65 11.64 -14.11
C THR A 108 -0.05 10.45 -14.79
N PRO A 109 -1.21 10.64 -15.47
CA PRO A 109 -2.03 9.52 -15.94
C PRO A 109 -1.46 8.69 -17.11
N THR A 110 -0.29 9.00 -17.66
CA THR A 110 0.20 8.37 -18.90
C THR A 110 1.69 8.05 -18.95
N GLU A 111 2.48 8.42 -17.94
CA GLU A 111 3.94 8.20 -17.90
C GLU A 111 4.43 7.28 -16.77
N GLY A 112 3.53 6.88 -15.86
CA GLY A 112 3.87 6.18 -14.61
C GLY A 112 4.53 4.81 -14.81
N ALA A 113 4.12 4.06 -15.84
CA ALA A 113 4.64 2.72 -16.11
C ALA A 113 6.13 2.72 -16.52
N ILE A 114 6.61 3.78 -17.18
CA ILE A 114 7.99 3.87 -17.64
C ILE A 114 8.92 4.25 -16.48
N LYS A 115 8.44 5.06 -15.53
CA LYS A 115 9.22 5.46 -14.35
C LYS A 115 9.27 4.37 -13.28
N SER A 116 8.23 3.55 -13.13
CA SER A 116 8.25 2.42 -12.19
C SER A 116 9.32 1.38 -12.57
N ASP A 117 9.43 1.02 -13.85
CA ASP A 117 10.46 0.09 -14.34
C ASP A 117 11.88 0.61 -14.13
N GLN A 118 12.06 1.93 -14.22
CA GLN A 118 13.35 2.57 -14.02
C GLN A 118 13.72 2.66 -12.53
N ALA A 119 12.75 2.97 -11.66
CA ALA A 119 12.93 2.99 -10.21
C ALA A 119 13.16 1.57 -9.63
N LEU A 120 12.50 0.54 -10.17
CA LEU A 120 12.72 -0.86 -9.76
C LEU A 120 14.12 -1.36 -10.15
N LYS A 121 14.66 -0.93 -11.31
CA LYS A 121 16.07 -1.16 -11.71
C LYS A 121 17.06 -0.48 -10.77
N GLU A 122 16.79 0.75 -10.35
CA GLU A 122 17.67 1.52 -9.44
C GLU A 122 17.69 0.95 -8.02
N LEU A 123 16.60 0.29 -7.58
CA LEU A 123 16.50 -0.40 -6.29
C LEU A 123 17.04 -1.84 -6.30
N GLY A 124 17.54 -2.32 -7.45
CA GLY A 124 18.14 -3.66 -7.57
C GLY A 124 17.15 -4.81 -7.41
N LEU A 125 15.85 -4.56 -7.51
CA LEU A 125 14.83 -5.58 -7.41
C LEU A 125 14.60 -6.23 -8.78
N PRO A 126 14.49 -7.57 -8.86
CA PRO A 126 14.31 -8.25 -10.13
C PRO A 126 12.96 -7.86 -10.75
N ILE A 127 13.01 -7.38 -11.98
CA ILE A 127 11.84 -7.22 -12.85
C ILE A 127 11.58 -8.59 -13.48
N LEU A 128 10.38 -9.14 -13.28
CA LEU A 128 9.85 -10.30 -14.00
C LEU A 128 8.80 -9.83 -14.99
#